data_AF-A0A661WF72-F1
#
_entry.id   AF-A0A661WF72-F1
#
_cell.length_a   1.000
_cell.length_b   1.000
_cell.length_c   1.000
_cell.angle_alpha   90.00
_cell.angle_beta   90.00
_cell.angle_gamma   90.00
#
_symmetry.space_group_name_H-M   'P 1'
#
loop_
_entity.id
_entity.type
_entity.pdbx_description
1 polymer ?
#
loop_
_entity_poly.entity_id
_entity_poly.type
_entity_poly.pdbx_seq_one_letter_code
_entity_poly.pdbx_strand_id
1 'polypeptide(L)'
;SRVVADGGEILFVGTKRQAQQTVADEASRCGMPFVNERWLGGSLTNWPTIYLRIQELERLEKMQESGEVDLLTKKEGLMIQRQIDRLHHRLSGLLTMKRIPQLLFVVDIGREEAAIHEANLLNIPVIAMADTNYDPRYIDYVIPSNDDAIRAIKLIVGTMANAVLEGKAARQEEEEEAQAAAEALPAKKSQRKATKAVVDASDLSDEELLGAATLKKMSDEREAEAKEKATVEPEEKTEAKAEEKAAPETEEKAE
;
A
#
# COMPACT_ATOMS: atom_id res chain seq x y z
N SER A 1 14.64 -12.61 15.82
CA SER A 1 15.42 -11.36 15.97
C SER A 1 15.94 -10.83 14.64
N ARG A 2 16.73 -11.58 13.84
CA ARG A 2 17.34 -11.08 12.58
C ARG A 2 16.41 -10.33 11.63
N VAL A 3 15.27 -10.94 11.24
CA VAL A 3 14.28 -10.30 10.35
C VAL A 3 13.81 -8.94 10.88
N VAL A 4 13.68 -8.79 12.20
CA VAL A 4 13.24 -7.54 12.83
C VAL A 4 14.39 -6.53 12.92
N ALA A 5 15.62 -7.00 13.16
CA ALA A 5 16.82 -6.17 13.14
C ALA A 5 17.04 -5.55 11.74
N ASP A 6 16.79 -6.31 10.68
CA ASP A 6 16.78 -5.84 9.29
C ASP A 6 15.58 -4.90 8.97
N GLY A 7 14.71 -4.68 9.97
CA GLY A 7 13.56 -3.81 9.86
C GLY A 7 12.35 -4.44 9.19
N GLY A 8 12.27 -5.76 9.09
CA GLY A 8 11.10 -6.49 8.60
C GLY A 8 9.92 -6.47 9.58
N GLU A 9 8.70 -6.56 9.03
CA GLU A 9 7.46 -6.70 9.80
C GLU A 9 7.08 -8.17 9.92
N ILE A 10 6.61 -8.56 11.12
CA ILE A 10 6.09 -9.89 11.40
C ILE A 10 4.58 -9.78 11.60
N LEU A 11 3.81 -10.61 10.91
CA LEU A 11 2.37 -10.68 11.07
C LEU A 11 2.01 -11.84 12.01
N PHE A 12 1.36 -11.54 13.13
CA PHE A 12 0.85 -12.54 14.07
C PHE A 12 -0.57 -12.96 13.69
N VAL A 13 -0.80 -14.25 13.48
CA VAL A 13 -2.11 -14.79 13.09
C VAL A 13 -2.56 -15.83 14.10
N GLY A 14 -3.78 -15.68 14.61
CA GLY A 14 -4.42 -16.68 15.45
C GLY A 14 -5.89 -16.38 15.67
N THR A 15 -6.77 -17.03 14.91
CA THR A 15 -8.23 -16.88 15.02
C THR A 15 -8.88 -17.84 16.02
N LYS A 16 -8.10 -18.78 16.56
CA LYS A 16 -8.56 -19.72 17.58
C LYS A 16 -8.96 -18.96 18.84
N ARG A 17 -10.12 -19.25 19.42
CA ARG A 17 -10.70 -18.55 20.60
C ARG A 17 -9.70 -18.41 21.77
N GLN A 18 -8.88 -19.43 21.98
CA GLN A 18 -7.86 -19.46 23.03
C GLN A 18 -6.66 -18.54 22.73
N ALA A 19 -6.40 -18.23 21.46
CA ALA A 19 -5.30 -17.43 20.98
C ALA A 19 -5.67 -15.95 20.74
N GLN A 20 -6.93 -15.63 20.39
CA GLN A 20 -7.33 -14.30 19.90
C GLN A 20 -6.86 -13.16 20.81
N GLN A 21 -7.16 -13.24 22.12
CA GLN A 21 -6.80 -12.20 23.07
C GLN A 21 -5.28 -12.12 23.28
N THR A 22 -4.64 -13.28 23.45
CA THR A 22 -3.19 -13.38 23.65
C THR A 22 -2.40 -12.80 22.49
N VAL A 23 -2.81 -13.10 21.26
CA VAL A 23 -2.18 -12.59 20.04
C VAL A 23 -2.37 -11.08 19.93
N ALA A 24 -3.58 -10.57 20.17
CA ALA A 24 -3.85 -9.14 20.11
C ALA A 24 -3.02 -8.35 21.15
N ASP A 25 -2.98 -8.82 22.40
CA ASP A 25 -2.29 -8.14 23.49
C ASP A 25 -0.77 -8.10 23.25
N GLU A 26 -0.16 -9.24 22.89
CA GLU A 26 1.30 -9.35 22.70
C GLU A 26 1.79 -8.69 21.39
N ALA A 27 1.01 -8.76 20.32
CA ALA A 27 1.33 -8.09 19.07
C ALA A 27 1.21 -6.56 19.21
N SER A 28 0.18 -6.09 19.91
CA SER A 28 0.03 -4.66 20.25
C SER A 28 1.18 -4.19 21.13
N ARG A 29 1.61 -5.02 22.11
CA ARG A 29 2.75 -4.72 22.97
C ARG A 29 4.06 -4.56 22.20
N CYS A 30 4.31 -5.42 21.21
CA CYS A 30 5.51 -5.32 20.38
C CYS A 30 5.36 -4.36 19.18
N GLY A 31 4.18 -3.78 18.96
CA GLY A 31 3.89 -2.88 17.85
C GLY A 31 4.06 -3.56 16.50
N MET A 32 3.56 -4.78 16.37
CA MET A 32 3.52 -5.55 15.13
C MET A 32 2.06 -5.80 14.71
N PRO A 33 1.79 -5.96 13.40
CA PRO A 33 0.45 -6.24 12.93
C PRO A 33 -0.03 -7.64 13.34
N PHE A 34 -1.33 -7.79 13.49
CA PHE A 34 -1.94 -9.07 13.87
C PHE A 34 -3.31 -9.32 13.24
N VAL A 35 -3.73 -10.58 13.25
CA VAL A 35 -5.08 -11.04 12.89
C VAL A 35 -5.56 -12.00 13.97
N ASN A 36 -6.57 -11.59 14.73
CA ASN A 36 -7.14 -12.36 15.84
C ASN A 36 -8.57 -12.86 15.58
N GLU A 37 -9.31 -12.27 14.64
CA GLU A 37 -10.72 -12.60 14.42
C GLU A 37 -10.92 -13.61 13.30
N ARG A 38 -10.77 -13.19 12.04
CA ARG A 38 -10.93 -14.07 10.88
C ARG A 38 -9.98 -13.65 9.77
N TRP A 39 -9.26 -14.63 9.23
CA TRP A 39 -8.49 -14.43 8.01
C TRP A 39 -9.41 -14.12 6.82
N LEU A 40 -9.16 -13.01 6.14
CA LEU A 40 -9.82 -12.69 4.88
C LEU A 40 -8.97 -13.26 3.75
N GLY A 41 -9.54 -14.16 2.94
CA GLY A 41 -8.84 -14.64 1.75
C GLY A 41 -8.45 -13.48 0.85
N GLY A 42 -7.19 -13.45 0.42
CA GLY A 42 -6.60 -12.34 -0.32
C GLY A 42 -5.90 -11.30 0.55
N SER A 43 -5.76 -11.53 1.86
CA SER A 43 -5.09 -10.59 2.78
C SER A 43 -3.65 -10.31 2.39
N LEU A 44 -2.91 -11.32 1.91
CA LEU A 44 -1.53 -11.14 1.45
C LEU A 44 -1.47 -11.07 -0.08
N THR A 45 -2.16 -11.97 -0.76
CA THR A 45 -2.08 -12.10 -2.22
C THR A 45 -2.74 -10.94 -2.97
N ASN A 46 -3.76 -10.31 -2.39
CA ASN A 46 -4.44 -9.12 -2.93
C ASN A 46 -4.31 -7.94 -1.95
N TRP A 47 -3.07 -7.70 -1.49
CA TRP A 47 -2.75 -6.59 -0.59
C TRP A 47 -3.27 -5.22 -1.07
N PRO A 48 -3.15 -4.82 -2.36
CA PRO A 48 -3.63 -3.51 -2.81
C PRO A 48 -5.12 -3.28 -2.49
N THR A 49 -5.97 -4.31 -2.65
CA THR A 49 -7.41 -4.19 -2.36
C THR A 49 -7.67 -4.08 -0.87
N ILE A 50 -6.95 -4.84 -0.05
CA ILE A 50 -7.09 -4.83 1.41
C ILE A 50 -6.60 -3.50 1.98
N TYR A 51 -5.51 -2.98 1.44
CA TYR A 51 -4.98 -1.67 1.79
C TYR A 51 -5.98 -0.55 1.52
N LEU A 52 -6.68 -0.57 0.37
CA LEU A 52 -7.77 0.37 0.10
C LEU A 52 -8.91 0.29 1.13
N ARG A 53 -9.21 -0.91 1.65
CA ARG A 53 -10.21 -1.09 2.72
C ARG A 53 -9.75 -0.53 4.06
N ILE A 54 -8.46 -0.62 4.37
CA ILE A 54 -7.86 -0.01 5.56
C ILE A 54 -7.93 1.52 5.44
N GLN A 55 -7.56 2.08 4.29
CA GLN A 55 -7.69 3.53 4.05
C GLN A 55 -9.13 4.03 4.15
N GLU A 56 -10.09 3.25 3.66
CA GLU A 56 -11.51 3.59 3.82
C GLU A 56 -11.95 3.56 5.28
N LEU A 57 -11.46 2.61 6.09
CA LEU A 57 -11.73 2.59 7.53
C LEU A 57 -11.18 3.86 8.21
N GLU A 58 -9.92 4.22 7.95
CA GLU A 58 -9.32 5.46 8.50
C GLU A 58 -10.09 6.71 8.06
N ARG A 59 -10.61 6.74 6.82
CA ARG A 59 -11.43 7.84 6.32
C ARG A 59 -12.75 7.95 7.09
N LEU A 60 -13.42 6.83 7.34
CA LEU A 60 -14.69 6.80 8.07
C LEU A 60 -14.50 7.16 9.54
N GLU A 61 -13.42 6.70 10.18
CA GLU A 61 -13.05 7.08 11.56
C GLU A 61 -12.79 8.58 11.66
N LYS A 62 -12.03 9.18 10.74
CA LYS A 62 -11.80 10.63 10.69
C LYS A 62 -13.10 11.42 10.49
N MET A 63 -14.01 10.92 9.66
CA MET A 63 -15.32 11.53 9.43
C MET A 63 -16.23 11.46 10.68
N GLN A 64 -16.08 10.40 11.47
CA GLN A 64 -16.76 10.26 12.76
C GLN A 64 -16.16 11.20 13.81
N GLU A 65 -14.83 11.29 13.89
CA GLU A 65 -14.12 12.19 14.82
C GLU A 65 -14.36 13.67 14.50
N SER A 66 -14.49 14.03 13.22
CA SER A 66 -14.78 15.40 12.78
C SER A 66 -16.23 15.83 13.06
N GLY A 67 -17.12 14.91 13.44
CA GLY A 67 -18.55 15.18 13.64
C GLY A 67 -19.34 15.36 12.36
N GLU A 68 -18.76 15.08 11.18
CA GLU A 68 -19.46 15.19 9.88
C GLU A 68 -20.61 14.17 9.78
N VAL A 69 -20.48 13.02 10.46
CA VAL A 69 -21.53 12.00 10.57
C VAL A 69 -22.80 12.53 11.25
N ASP A 70 -22.67 13.47 12.19
CA ASP A 70 -23.81 14.03 12.94
C ASP A 70 -24.64 15.00 12.09
N LEU A 71 -24.07 15.53 11.00
CA LEU A 71 -24.78 16.37 10.03
C LEU A 71 -25.66 15.57 9.07
N LEU A 72 -25.44 14.25 8.99
CA LEU A 72 -26.18 13.35 8.12
C LEU A 72 -27.51 12.91 8.76
N THR A 73 -28.35 12.26 7.96
CA THR A 73 -29.58 11.67 8.52
C THR A 73 -29.24 10.54 9.48
N LYS A 74 -30.07 10.33 10.53
CA LYS A 74 -29.89 9.23 11.50
C LYS A 74 -29.72 7.85 10.83
N LYS A 75 -30.35 7.64 9.68
CA LYS A 75 -30.24 6.39 8.91
C LYS A 75 -28.86 6.25 8.27
N GLU A 76 -28.34 7.32 7.66
CA GLU A 76 -27.01 7.33 7.04
C GLU A 76 -25.91 7.20 8.10
N GLY A 77 -26.02 7.95 9.20
CA GLY A 77 -25.08 7.84 10.32
C GLY A 77 -25.04 6.42 10.90
N LEU A 78 -26.20 5.76 11.06
CA LEU A 78 -26.24 4.36 11.51
C LEU A 78 -25.61 3.39 10.50
N MET A 79 -25.75 3.63 9.20
CA MET A 79 -25.12 2.80 8.17
C MET A 79 -23.59 2.94 8.20
N ILE A 80 -23.10 4.16 8.37
CA ILE A 80 -21.67 4.46 8.52
C ILE A 80 -21.12 3.77 9.77
N GLN A 81 -21.79 3.90 10.92
CA GLN A 81 -21.37 3.23 12.16
C GLN A 81 -21.26 1.72 11.97
N ARG A 82 -22.27 1.09 11.38
CA ARG A 82 -22.24 -0.36 11.09
C ARG A 82 -21.12 -0.76 10.13
N GLN A 83 -20.75 0.13 9.21
CA GLN A 83 -19.65 -0.10 8.29
C GLN A 83 -18.30 -0.01 9.03
N ILE A 84 -18.12 0.99 9.89
CA ILE A 84 -16.95 1.13 10.78
C ILE A 84 -16.82 -0.11 11.65
N ASP A 85 -17.86 -0.48 12.40
CA ASP A 85 -17.83 -1.64 13.31
C ASP A 85 -17.44 -2.93 12.56
N ARG A 86 -17.97 -3.14 11.35
CA ARG A 86 -17.67 -4.31 10.52
C ARG A 86 -16.22 -4.31 10.04
N LEU A 87 -15.70 -3.17 9.60
CA LEU A 87 -14.33 -3.05 9.11
C LEU A 87 -13.35 -3.15 10.27
N HIS A 88 -13.59 -2.45 11.37
CA HIS A 88 -12.78 -2.47 12.59
C HIS A 88 -12.67 -3.89 13.17
N HIS A 89 -13.78 -4.62 13.27
CA HIS A 89 -13.75 -6.01 13.76
C HIS A 89 -12.88 -6.95 12.89
N ARG A 90 -12.69 -6.65 11.60
CA ARG A 90 -11.92 -7.51 10.69
C ARG A 90 -10.49 -7.04 10.44
N LEU A 91 -10.26 -5.73 10.46
CA LEU A 91 -9.04 -5.10 9.99
C LEU A 91 -8.26 -4.37 11.09
N SER A 92 -8.78 -4.25 12.31
CA SER A 92 -8.15 -3.53 13.44
C SER A 92 -6.67 -3.87 13.62
N GLY A 93 -6.31 -5.15 13.61
CA GLY A 93 -4.92 -5.58 13.77
C GLY A 93 -4.01 -5.34 12.55
N LEU A 94 -4.58 -5.02 11.38
CA LEU A 94 -3.83 -4.73 10.14
C LEU A 94 -3.61 -3.23 9.91
N LEU A 95 -4.23 -2.32 10.68
CA LEU A 95 -4.07 -0.86 10.49
C LEU A 95 -2.60 -0.43 10.55
N THR A 96 -1.80 -1.06 11.42
CA THR A 96 -0.38 -0.74 11.59
C THR A 96 0.46 -1.13 10.37
N MET A 97 -0.07 -2.01 9.50
CA MET A 97 0.67 -2.61 8.40
C MET A 97 0.61 -1.71 7.14
N LYS A 98 1.78 -1.25 6.67
CA LYS A 98 1.89 -0.43 5.44
C LYS A 98 2.36 -1.23 4.23
N ARG A 99 3.05 -2.33 4.47
CA ARG A 99 3.64 -3.20 3.44
C ARG A 99 3.39 -4.66 3.79
N ILE A 100 3.60 -5.54 2.82
CA ILE A 100 3.49 -6.98 3.02
C ILE A 100 4.52 -7.42 4.08
N PRO A 101 4.16 -8.28 5.05
CA PRO A 101 5.07 -8.75 6.08
C PRO A 101 6.16 -9.64 5.48
N GLN A 102 7.32 -9.66 6.13
CA GLN A 102 8.45 -10.50 5.73
C GLN A 102 8.43 -11.88 6.40
N LEU A 103 7.62 -12.04 7.45
CA LEU A 103 7.50 -13.29 8.20
C LEU A 103 6.07 -13.42 8.72
N LEU A 104 5.53 -14.63 8.64
CA LEU A 104 4.23 -14.96 9.21
C LEU A 104 4.44 -15.82 10.47
N PHE A 105 3.81 -15.44 11.58
CA PHE A 105 3.73 -16.27 12.78
C PHE A 105 2.29 -16.74 12.98
N VAL A 106 2.07 -18.06 12.99
CA VAL A 106 0.75 -18.67 12.99
C VAL A 106 0.53 -19.52 14.26
N VAL A 107 -0.62 -19.32 14.90
CA VAL A 107 -1.11 -20.17 15.99
C VAL A 107 -2.22 -21.07 15.44
N ASP A 108 -2.02 -22.39 15.50
CA ASP A 108 -2.88 -23.43 14.94
C ASP A 108 -2.87 -23.48 13.40
N ILE A 109 -2.24 -24.52 12.86
CA ILE A 109 -2.10 -24.75 11.41
C ILE A 109 -3.46 -25.02 10.75
N GLY A 110 -4.35 -25.72 11.45
CA GLY A 110 -5.60 -26.20 10.90
C GLY A 110 -6.59 -25.09 10.61
N ARG A 111 -6.72 -24.13 11.53
CA ARG A 111 -7.61 -22.99 11.32
C ARG A 111 -7.09 -21.99 10.31
N GLU A 112 -5.77 -21.86 10.18
CA GLU A 112 -5.11 -20.82 9.40
C GLU A 112 -4.50 -21.31 8.08
N GLU A 113 -4.99 -22.44 7.54
CA GLU A 113 -4.50 -23.01 6.29
C GLU A 113 -4.52 -21.99 5.13
N ALA A 114 -5.55 -21.14 5.06
CA ALA A 114 -5.64 -20.09 4.04
C ALA A 114 -4.50 -19.06 4.15
N ALA A 115 -4.12 -18.66 5.37
CA ALA A 115 -3.02 -17.72 5.60
C ALA A 115 -1.67 -18.34 5.22
N ILE A 116 -1.47 -19.61 5.59
CA ILE A 116 -0.28 -20.40 5.25
C ILE A 116 -0.17 -20.57 3.72
N HIS A 117 -1.28 -20.90 3.06
CA HIS A 117 -1.32 -21.03 1.61
C HIS A 117 -0.93 -19.73 0.92
N GLU A 118 -1.54 -18.61 1.29
CA GLU A 118 -1.20 -17.29 0.70
C GLU A 118 0.26 -16.88 0.95
N ALA A 119 0.79 -17.14 2.15
CA ALA A 119 2.19 -16.86 2.47
C ALA A 119 3.14 -17.67 1.58
N ASN A 120 2.84 -18.96 1.38
CA ASN A 120 3.61 -19.85 0.52
C ASN A 120 3.59 -19.41 -0.95
N LEU A 121 2.45 -18.92 -1.46
CA LEU A 121 2.39 -18.37 -2.83
C LEU A 121 3.32 -17.17 -3.01
N LEU A 122 3.48 -16.35 -1.96
CA LEU A 122 4.34 -15.17 -1.98
C LEU A 122 5.78 -15.45 -1.52
N ASN A 123 6.11 -16.71 -1.21
CA ASN A 123 7.39 -17.13 -0.63
C ASN A 123 7.74 -16.38 0.67
N ILE A 124 6.73 -16.07 1.48
CA ILE A 124 6.93 -15.49 2.81
C ILE A 124 7.18 -16.65 3.79
N PRO A 125 8.31 -16.65 4.53
CA PRO A 125 8.59 -17.70 5.50
C PRO A 125 7.55 -17.77 6.61
N VAL A 126 7.13 -19.00 6.94
CA VAL A 126 6.09 -19.27 7.94
C VAL A 126 6.69 -19.94 9.17
N ILE A 127 6.43 -19.34 10.33
CA ILE A 127 6.66 -19.94 11.64
C ILE A 127 5.29 -20.34 12.21
N ALA A 128 5.10 -21.61 12.57
CA ALA A 128 3.82 -22.05 13.12
C ALA A 128 3.97 -22.92 14.37
N MET A 129 3.01 -22.76 15.28
CA MET A 129 2.80 -23.71 16.38
C MET A 129 2.08 -24.94 15.84
N ALA A 130 2.71 -26.10 15.99
CA ALA A 130 2.16 -27.38 15.54
C ALA A 130 1.82 -28.28 16.73
N ASP A 131 0.60 -28.80 16.72
CA ASP A 131 0.16 -29.91 17.56
C ASP A 131 0.17 -31.22 16.74
N THR A 132 0.01 -32.33 17.43
CA THR A 132 0.06 -33.72 16.92
C THR A 132 -0.97 -34.07 15.85
N ASN A 133 -1.97 -33.22 15.64
CA ASN A 133 -3.10 -33.42 14.74
C ASN A 133 -2.87 -32.87 13.32
N TYR A 134 -1.86 -32.01 13.11
CA TYR A 134 -1.61 -31.36 11.83
C TYR A 134 -0.23 -31.70 11.27
N ASP A 135 -0.18 -31.78 9.94
CA ASP A 135 1.02 -32.09 9.19
C ASP A 135 1.77 -30.79 8.83
N PRO A 136 3.02 -30.60 9.31
CA PRO A 136 3.72 -29.35 9.16
C PRO A 136 4.49 -29.19 7.83
N ARG A 137 4.19 -29.99 6.80
CA ARG A 137 4.90 -29.97 5.49
C ARG A 137 5.06 -28.60 4.83
N TYR A 138 4.11 -27.70 5.05
CA TYR A 138 4.06 -26.39 4.38
C TYR A 138 4.53 -25.23 5.27
N ILE A 139 5.30 -25.54 6.31
CA ILE A 139 5.82 -24.59 7.30
C ILE A 139 7.33 -24.71 7.35
N ASP A 140 8.02 -23.57 7.28
CA ASP A 140 9.49 -23.53 7.30
C ASP A 140 10.04 -23.77 8.72
N TYR A 141 9.41 -23.16 9.72
CA TYR A 141 9.84 -23.26 11.11
C TYR A 141 8.71 -23.71 12.01
N VAL A 142 8.82 -24.95 12.47
CA VAL A 142 7.78 -25.60 13.29
C VAL A 142 8.16 -25.50 14.76
N ILE A 143 7.24 -24.98 15.57
CA ILE A 143 7.36 -24.98 17.03
C ILE A 143 6.40 -26.05 17.57
N PRO A 144 6.91 -27.21 18.02
CA PRO A 144 6.06 -28.24 18.60
C PRO A 144 5.47 -27.73 19.91
N SER A 145 4.14 -27.63 19.99
CA SER A 145 3.44 -27.11 21.16
C SER A 145 1.97 -27.52 21.18
N ASN A 146 1.39 -27.47 22.37
CA ASN A 146 -0.06 -27.56 22.54
C ASN A 146 -0.70 -26.21 22.19
N ASP A 147 -1.47 -26.17 21.10
CA ASP A 147 -2.16 -24.98 20.61
C ASP A 147 -3.57 -24.79 21.22
N ASP A 148 -4.07 -25.74 22.03
CA ASP A 148 -5.34 -25.64 22.76
C ASP A 148 -5.17 -24.99 24.13
N ALA A 149 -3.98 -25.11 24.73
CA ALA A 149 -3.71 -24.59 26.06
C ALA A 149 -3.35 -23.10 26.03
N ILE A 150 -4.23 -22.25 26.59
CA ILE A 150 -4.01 -20.79 26.70
C ILE A 150 -2.64 -20.44 27.30
N ARG A 151 -2.20 -21.20 28.32
CA ARG A 151 -0.89 -20.98 28.96
C ARG A 151 0.29 -21.25 28.01
N ALA A 152 0.18 -22.28 27.17
CA ALA A 152 1.22 -22.62 26.21
C ALA A 152 1.28 -21.58 25.07
N ILE A 153 0.12 -21.19 24.55
CA ILE A 153 0.01 -20.10 23.56
C ILE A 153 0.62 -18.82 24.13
N LYS A 154 0.23 -18.42 25.34
CA LYS A 154 0.77 -17.21 25.99
C LYS A 154 2.28 -17.25 26.18
N LEU A 155 2.82 -18.40 26.56
CA LEU A 155 4.26 -18.57 26.69
C LEU A 155 4.98 -18.37 25.35
N ILE A 156 4.49 -19.01 24.28
CA ILE A 156 5.15 -18.97 22.97
C ILE A 156 4.96 -17.62 22.28
N VAL A 157 3.74 -17.09 22.26
CA VAL A 157 3.47 -15.77 21.68
C VAL A 157 4.23 -14.69 22.45
N GLY A 158 4.25 -14.75 23.79
CA GLY A 158 4.98 -13.79 24.62
C GLY A 158 6.50 -13.87 24.45
N THR A 159 7.07 -15.08 24.31
CA THR A 159 8.50 -15.23 24.00
C THR A 159 8.83 -14.74 22.59
N MET A 160 7.96 -14.96 21.61
CA MET A 160 8.11 -14.40 20.26
C MET A 160 8.06 -12.87 20.29
N ALA A 161 7.10 -12.27 21.01
CA ALA A 161 7.00 -10.83 21.17
C ALA A 161 8.24 -10.23 21.88
N ASN A 162 8.80 -10.91 22.88
CA ASN A 162 10.06 -10.50 23.50
C ASN A 162 11.22 -10.54 22.48
N ALA A 163 11.33 -11.59 21.67
CA ALA A 163 12.35 -11.68 20.62
C ALA A 163 12.21 -10.60 19.53
N VAL A 164 10.99 -10.10 19.30
CA VAL A 164 10.72 -8.94 18.44
C VAL A 164 11.22 -7.65 19.10
N LEU A 165 10.92 -7.44 20.37
CA LEU A 165 11.38 -6.26 21.12
C LEU A 165 12.91 -6.21 21.20
N GLU A 166 13.56 -7.34 21.47
CA GLU A 166 15.02 -7.47 21.43
C GLU A 166 15.58 -7.14 20.04
N GLY A 167 14.93 -7.62 18.97
CA GLY A 167 15.33 -7.29 17.60
C GLY A 167 15.17 -5.80 17.26
N LYS A 168 14.13 -5.15 17.78
CA LYS A 168 13.93 -3.70 17.63
C LYS A 168 14.97 -2.90 18.42
N ALA A 169 15.31 -3.34 19.63
CA ALA A 169 16.33 -2.69 20.47
C ALA A 169 17.72 -2.78 19.81
N ALA A 170 18.11 -3.97 19.32
CA ALA A 170 19.38 -4.16 18.61
C ALA A 170 19.50 -3.24 17.38
N ARG A 171 18.40 -3.06 16.64
CA ARG A 171 18.37 -2.14 15.50
C ARG A 171 18.55 -0.68 15.93
N GLN A 172 17.92 -0.27 17.04
CA GLN A 172 18.09 1.09 17.56
C GLN A 172 19.53 1.34 18.00
N GLU A 173 20.16 0.37 18.67
CA GLU A 173 21.58 0.45 19.06
C GLU A 173 22.48 0.55 17.82
N GLU A 174 22.26 -0.26 16.79
CA GLU A 174 23.02 -0.16 15.53
C GLU A 174 22.82 1.18 14.80
N GLU A 175 21.59 1.71 14.80
CA GLU A 175 21.28 3.03 14.21
C GLU A 175 21.93 4.17 15.02
N GLU A 176 21.96 4.09 16.35
CA GLU A 176 22.63 5.05 17.25
C GLU A 176 24.15 4.99 17.09
N GLU A 177 24.75 3.81 17.03
CA GLU A 177 26.18 3.63 16.78
C GLU A 177 26.59 4.15 15.40
N ALA A 178 25.76 3.91 14.37
CA ALA A 178 26.00 4.44 13.03
C ALA A 178 25.92 5.98 13.00
N GLN A 179 24.99 6.58 13.75
CA GLN A 179 24.88 8.04 13.88
C GLN A 179 26.08 8.62 14.65
N ALA A 180 26.49 8.00 15.75
CA ALA A 180 27.67 8.41 16.52
C ALA A 180 28.97 8.28 15.69
N ALA A 181 29.09 7.23 14.87
CA ALA A 181 30.23 7.05 13.96
C ALA A 181 30.21 8.06 12.80
N ALA A 182 29.04 8.42 12.28
CA ALA A 182 28.89 9.47 11.28
C ALA A 182 29.24 10.86 11.84
N GLU A 183 28.97 11.11 13.13
CA GLU A 183 29.32 12.36 13.82
C GLU A 183 30.80 12.40 14.26
N ALA A 184 31.42 11.23 14.53
CA ALA A 184 32.83 11.11 14.88
C ALA A 184 33.80 11.10 13.69
N LEU A 185 33.31 10.97 12.45
CA LEU A 185 34.13 11.16 11.25
C LEU A 185 34.41 12.66 11.06
N PRO A 186 35.69 13.11 11.16
CA PRO A 186 36.00 14.51 10.92
C PRO A 186 35.64 14.84 9.48
N ALA A 187 34.85 15.91 9.29
CA ALA A 187 34.61 16.53 8.00
C ALA A 187 35.95 16.81 7.31
N LYS A 188 36.41 15.88 6.47
CA LYS A 188 37.48 16.14 5.51
C LYS A 188 36.95 17.18 4.56
N LYS A 189 37.22 18.45 4.88
CA LYS A 189 37.17 19.57 3.95
C LYS A 189 38.10 19.23 2.78
N SER A 190 37.54 18.55 1.78
CA SER A 190 38.13 18.52 0.45
C SER A 190 38.10 19.95 -0.04
N GLN A 191 39.26 20.61 -0.02
CA GLN A 191 39.48 21.88 -0.70
C GLN A 191 39.33 21.64 -2.21
N ARG A 192 38.09 21.60 -2.70
CA ARG A 192 37.81 21.92 -4.10
C ARG A 192 37.78 23.43 -4.21
N LYS A 193 38.92 23.92 -4.68
CA LYS A 193 39.20 25.29 -5.12
C LYS A 193 38.00 25.85 -5.89
N ALA A 194 37.50 26.99 -5.42
CA ALA A 194 36.49 27.77 -6.10
C ALA A 194 37.01 28.22 -7.48
N THR A 195 36.34 27.78 -8.54
CA THR A 195 36.11 28.61 -9.73
C THR A 195 34.66 29.03 -9.69
N LYS A 196 34.47 30.29 -9.30
CA LYS A 196 33.20 31.01 -9.28
C LYS A 196 32.84 31.32 -10.73
N ALA A 197 31.83 30.64 -11.26
CA ALA A 197 31.05 31.14 -12.39
C ALA A 197 29.59 31.06 -11.96
N VAL A 198 29.10 32.17 -11.42
CA VAL A 198 27.67 32.46 -11.40
C VAL A 198 27.32 32.70 -12.86
N VAL A 199 26.64 31.73 -13.48
CA VAL A 199 25.93 31.93 -14.73
C VAL A 199 24.46 31.69 -14.45
N ASP A 200 23.72 32.72 -14.81
CA ASP A 200 22.30 32.94 -14.64
C ASP A 200 21.48 31.83 -15.33
N ALA A 201 20.35 31.46 -14.74
CA ALA A 201 19.49 30.36 -15.20
C ALA A 201 18.57 30.78 -16.37
N SER A 202 19.06 31.64 -17.27
CA SER A 202 18.27 32.25 -18.35
C SER A 202 18.81 32.00 -19.77
N ASP A 203 19.96 31.33 -19.94
CA ASP A 203 20.58 31.07 -21.26
C ASP A 203 21.04 29.61 -21.46
N LEU A 204 20.22 28.64 -21.10
CA LEU A 204 20.43 27.23 -21.49
C LEU A 204 19.33 26.81 -22.46
N SER A 205 19.69 26.56 -23.71
CA SER A 205 18.78 26.09 -24.76
C SER A 205 18.26 24.68 -24.47
N ASP A 206 16.98 24.46 -24.73
CA ASP A 206 16.18 23.24 -24.49
C ASP A 206 16.77 21.92 -25.03
N GLU A 207 17.86 21.99 -25.80
CA GLU A 207 18.52 20.84 -26.43
C GLU A 207 19.41 20.03 -25.47
N GLU A 208 19.91 20.61 -24.38
CA GLU A 208 20.78 19.91 -23.41
C GLU A 208 20.01 19.29 -22.23
N LEU A 209 18.77 19.72 -21.96
CA LEU A 209 17.96 19.26 -20.83
C LEU A 209 17.10 18.03 -21.15
N LEU A 210 16.78 17.80 -22.42
CA LEU A 210 15.95 16.70 -22.88
C LEU A 210 16.80 15.84 -23.82
N GLY A 211 17.49 14.85 -23.26
CA GLY A 211 18.34 13.94 -24.05
C GLY A 211 17.63 13.43 -25.31
N ALA A 212 18.40 13.06 -26.34
CA ALA A 212 17.94 12.75 -27.70
C ALA A 212 16.75 11.75 -27.81
N ALA A 213 16.46 10.99 -26.75
CA ALA A 213 15.32 10.07 -26.67
C ALA A 213 13.96 10.75 -26.45
N THR A 214 13.90 11.93 -25.81
CA THR A 214 12.65 12.66 -25.54
C THR A 214 12.25 13.56 -26.71
N LEU A 215 13.24 14.17 -27.39
CA LEU A 215 13.03 14.97 -28.60
C LEU A 215 12.43 14.14 -29.75
N LYS A 216 12.85 12.88 -29.89
CA LYS A 216 12.33 11.97 -30.93
C LYS A 216 10.86 11.59 -30.70
N LYS A 217 10.42 11.46 -29.45
CA LYS A 217 9.01 11.20 -29.13
C LYS A 217 8.12 12.41 -29.40
N MET A 218 8.60 13.61 -29.10
CA MET A 218 7.85 14.85 -29.37
C MET A 218 7.79 15.20 -30.86
N SER A 219 8.79 14.82 -31.67
CA SER A 219 8.74 14.98 -33.13
C SER A 219 7.79 13.99 -33.80
N ASP A 220 7.78 12.73 -33.34
CA ASP A 220 6.90 11.70 -33.88
C ASP A 220 5.42 11.98 -33.54
N GLU A 221 5.13 12.51 -32.34
CA GLU A 221 3.78 12.95 -31.95
C GLU A 221 3.30 14.19 -32.71
N ARG A 222 4.19 15.16 -32.99
CA ARG A 222 3.86 16.34 -33.81
C ARG A 222 3.65 16.04 -35.29
N GLU A 223 4.40 15.10 -35.87
CA GLU A 223 4.16 14.66 -37.25
C GLU A 223 2.88 13.83 -37.39
N ALA A 224 2.49 13.09 -36.34
CA ALA A 224 1.22 12.38 -36.29
C ALA A 224 0.02 13.36 -36.23
N GLU A 225 0.06 14.36 -35.35
CA GLU A 225 -0.97 15.40 -35.26
C GLU A 225 -1.06 16.27 -36.54
N ALA A 226 0.07 16.57 -37.18
CA ALA A 226 0.09 17.35 -38.42
C ALA A 226 -0.49 16.58 -39.61
N LYS A 227 -0.28 15.25 -39.67
CA LYS A 227 -0.91 14.40 -40.69
C LYS A 227 -2.40 14.24 -40.44
N GLU A 228 -2.83 14.12 -39.18
CA GLU A 228 -4.24 13.99 -38.82
C GLU A 228 -5.03 15.28 -39.11
N LYS A 229 -4.46 16.46 -38.82
CA LYS A 229 -5.07 17.76 -39.18
C LYS A 229 -5.08 18.04 -40.69
N ALA A 230 -4.07 17.62 -41.44
CA ALA A 230 -4.02 17.82 -42.90
C ALA A 230 -5.03 16.95 -43.67
N THR A 231 -5.48 15.82 -43.10
CA THR A 231 -6.52 14.98 -43.72
C THR A 231 -7.96 15.48 -43.50
N VAL A 232 -8.21 16.37 -42.54
CA VAL A 232 -9.58 16.82 -42.18
C VAL A 232 -9.98 18.13 -42.90
N GLU A 233 -9.05 18.86 -43.50
CA GLU A 233 -9.30 20.22 -44.02
C GLU A 233 -9.47 20.48 -45.54
N PRO A 234 -9.73 19.52 -46.47
CA PRO A 234 -10.04 19.90 -47.86
C PRO A 234 -11.54 19.99 -48.25
N GLU A 235 -12.52 19.50 -47.49
CA GLU A 235 -13.90 19.39 -48.02
C GLU A 235 -14.89 20.51 -47.67
N GLU A 236 -14.60 21.43 -46.73
CA GLU A 236 -15.64 22.36 -46.24
C GLU A 236 -15.65 23.76 -46.90
N LYS A 237 -14.92 23.98 -48.00
CA LYS A 237 -14.82 25.31 -48.66
C LYS A 237 -15.37 25.45 -50.08
N THR A 238 -16.03 24.42 -50.63
CA THR A 238 -16.62 24.51 -51.98
C THR A 238 -18.14 24.69 -52.06
N GLU A 239 -18.91 24.57 -50.96
CA GLU A 239 -20.38 24.70 -51.04
C GLU A 239 -20.95 26.07 -50.66
N ALA A 240 -20.21 26.95 -49.97
CA ALA A 240 -20.77 28.20 -49.45
C ALA A 240 -20.77 29.42 -50.41
N LYS A 241 -20.63 29.23 -51.73
CA LYS A 241 -20.60 30.37 -52.70
C LYS A 241 -21.58 30.26 -53.88
N ALA A 242 -22.57 29.36 -53.80
CA ALA A 242 -23.55 29.16 -54.88
C ALA A 242 -24.97 29.68 -54.60
N GLU A 243 -25.33 30.12 -53.40
CA GLU A 243 -26.74 30.41 -53.05
C GLU A 243 -27.15 31.89 -52.91
N GLU A 244 -26.31 32.85 -53.31
CA GLU A 244 -26.68 34.28 -53.28
C GLU A 244 -26.72 34.91 -54.67
N LYS A 245 -27.58 34.40 -55.56
CA LYS A 245 -28.07 35.09 -56.77
C LYS A 245 -29.21 34.32 -57.45
N ALA A 246 -30.46 34.50 -57.02
CA ALA A 246 -31.65 34.45 -57.88
C ALA A 246 -32.95 34.76 -57.11
N ALA A 247 -33.30 36.03 -57.02
CA ALA A 247 -34.68 36.53 -57.11
C ALA A 247 -34.64 37.62 -58.20
N PRO A 248 -35.66 37.84 -59.05
CA PRO A 248 -37.01 38.16 -58.56
C PRO A 248 -38.21 37.74 -59.47
N GLU A 249 -39.43 38.04 -58.97
CA GLU A 249 -40.67 38.44 -59.69
C GLU A 249 -41.36 37.38 -60.60
N THR A 250 -42.69 37.22 -60.72
CA THR A 250 -43.93 37.87 -60.24
C THR A 250 -45.10 37.04 -60.79
N GLU A 251 -46.26 37.07 -60.10
CA GLU A 251 -47.63 36.89 -60.65
C GLU A 251 -47.96 35.51 -61.29
N GLU A 252 -49.16 34.96 -61.36
CA GLU A 252 -50.54 35.44 -61.24
C GLU A 252 -51.46 34.20 -61.06
N LYS A 253 -52.50 34.35 -60.23
CA LYS A 253 -53.89 33.83 -60.33
C LYS A 253 -54.27 32.41 -60.82
N ALA A 254 -55.40 32.01 -60.22
CA ALA A 254 -56.47 31.12 -60.70
C ALA A 254 -56.14 29.62 -60.58
N GLU A 255 -57.01 28.75 -60.07
CA GLU A 255 -58.46 28.77 -59.82
C GLU A 255 -58.76 27.73 -58.72
#